data_AF-A0A832CI12-F1
#
_entry.id   AF-A0A832CI12-F1
#
_cell.length_a   1.000
_cell.length_b   1.000
_cell.length_c   1.000
_cell.angle_alpha   90.00
_cell.angle_beta   90.00
_cell.angle_gamma   90.00
#
_symmetry.space_group_name_H-M   'P 1'
#
loop_
_entity.id
_entity.type
_entity.pdbx_description
1 polymer ?
#
loop_
_entity_poly.entity_id
_entity_poly.type
_entity_poly.pdbx_seq_one_letter_code
_entity_poly.pdbx_strand_id
1 'polypeptide(L)'
;MRPLLWDEIMQLLHRLLGLLWGPTLRQRAQRLARESYAQVRMLVEGRCAHLSPAEARGYLRARATPVLVAALRSQGGLSARAQRLVLGMAGELLADVLLADLAAVTVRDRRRAA
;
A
#
# COMPACT_ATOMS: atom_id res chain seq x y z
N MET A 1 -14.28 33.65 -29.30
CA MET A 1 -14.01 32.36 -28.64
C MET A 1 -12.81 31.73 -29.34
N ARG A 2 -11.66 31.60 -28.67
CA ARG A 2 -10.48 30.94 -29.27
C ARG A 2 -10.64 29.42 -29.08
N PRO A 3 -10.37 28.58 -30.10
CA PRO A 3 -10.41 27.14 -29.93
C PRO A 3 -9.34 26.74 -28.93
N LEU A 4 -9.72 25.97 -27.89
CA LEU A 4 -8.77 25.28 -27.03
C LEU A 4 -7.86 24.45 -27.93
N LEU A 5 -6.55 24.64 -27.81
CA LEU A 5 -5.58 23.81 -28.50
C LEU A 5 -5.80 22.37 -28.03
N TRP A 6 -5.76 21.41 -28.95
CA TRP A 6 -5.94 19.98 -28.68
C TRP A 6 -5.12 19.50 -27.47
N ASP A 7 -3.94 20.06 -27.28
CA ASP A 7 -3.06 19.79 -26.15
C ASP A 7 -3.62 20.23 -24.79
N GLU A 8 -4.35 21.35 -24.74
CA GLU A 8 -5.01 21.85 -23.52
C GLU A 8 -6.18 20.93 -23.14
N ILE A 9 -6.94 20.45 -24.13
CA ILE A 9 -8.03 19.47 -23.95
C ILE A 9 -7.45 18.15 -23.43
N MET A 10 -6.34 17.68 -24.00
CA MET A 10 -5.67 16.45 -23.56
C MET A 10 -5.07 16.57 -22.15
N GLN A 11 -4.49 17.72 -21.79
CA GLN A 11 -4.02 18.00 -20.42
C GLN A 11 -5.17 18.05 -19.41
N LEU A 12 -6.28 18.68 -19.77
CA LEU A 12 -7.46 18.76 -18.91
C LEU A 12 -8.08 17.38 -18.69
N LEU A 13 -8.20 16.58 -19.75
CA LEU A 13 -8.62 15.18 -19.67
C LEU A 13 -7.68 14.35 -18.79
N HIS A 14 -6.37 14.51 -18.92
CA HIS A 14 -5.40 13.84 -18.06
C HIS A 14 -5.55 14.24 -16.58
N ARG A 15 -5.78 15.53 -16.30
CA ARG A 15 -6.01 16.01 -14.92
C ARG A 15 -7.34 15.50 -14.35
N LEU A 16 -8.41 15.52 -15.15
CA LEU A 16 -9.72 14.99 -14.76
C LEU A 16 -9.66 13.48 -14.54
N LEU A 17 -8.97 12.73 -15.41
CA LEU A 17 -8.72 11.31 -15.22
C LEU A 17 -7.89 11.08 -13.94
N GLY A 18 -6.85 11.89 -13.68
CA GLY A 18 -6.10 11.82 -12.42
C GLY A 18 -6.96 12.03 -11.18
N LEU A 19 -7.88 13.00 -11.22
CA LEU A 19 -8.81 13.33 -10.13
C LEU A 19 -9.88 12.26 -9.92
N LEU A 20 -10.43 11.70 -11.01
CA LEU A 20 -11.47 10.66 -10.94
C LEU A 20 -10.90 9.31 -10.53
N TRP A 21 -9.68 8.99 -10.97
CA TRP A 21 -9.07 7.70 -10.70
C TRP A 21 -8.29 7.68 -9.38
N GLY A 22 -7.80 8.82 -8.89
CA GLY A 22 -7.09 8.91 -7.61
C GLY A 22 -7.84 8.26 -6.43
N PRO A 23 -9.11 8.63 -6.17
CA PRO A 23 -9.92 8.01 -5.12
C PRO A 23 -10.13 6.51 -5.33
N THR A 24 -10.38 6.09 -6.57
CA THR A 24 -10.59 4.68 -6.94
C THR A 24 -9.33 3.84 -6.74
N LEU A 25 -8.16 4.34 -7.15
CA LEU A 25 -6.87 3.67 -6.95
C LEU A 25 -6.52 3.61 -5.46
N ARG A 26 -6.82 4.65 -4.70
CA ARG A 26 -6.63 4.67 -3.25
C ARG A 26 -7.53 3.66 -2.54
N GLN A 27 -8.80 3.58 -2.91
CA GLN A 27 -9.73 2.55 -2.39
C GLN A 27 -9.25 1.14 -2.72
N ARG A 28 -8.78 0.90 -3.95
CA ARG A 28 -8.20 -0.40 -4.34
C ARG A 28 -6.95 -0.71 -3.52
N ALA A 29 -6.06 0.25 -3.30
CA ALA A 29 -4.88 0.07 -2.46
C ALA A 29 -5.23 -0.25 -1.01
N GLN A 30 -6.22 0.44 -0.43
CA GLN A 30 -6.72 0.15 0.91
C GLN A 30 -7.34 -1.24 1.01
N ARG A 31 -8.14 -1.64 0.02
CA ARG A 31 -8.73 -2.98 -0.05
C ARG A 31 -7.65 -4.05 -0.13
N LEU A 32 -6.69 -3.89 -1.06
CA LEU A 32 -5.57 -4.81 -1.23
C LEU A 32 -4.73 -4.94 0.05
N ALA A 33 -4.43 -3.82 0.70
CA ALA A 33 -3.72 -3.80 1.98
C ALA A 33 -4.49 -4.56 3.07
N ARG A 34 -5.80 -4.32 3.21
CA ARG A 34 -6.66 -5.02 4.19
C ARG A 34 -6.70 -6.53 3.94
N GLU A 35 -6.91 -6.94 2.69
CA GLU A 35 -6.98 -8.36 2.30
C GLU A 35 -5.65 -9.09 2.54
N SER A 36 -4.52 -8.40 2.33
CA SER A 36 -3.18 -8.98 2.50
C SER A 36 -2.65 -8.90 3.94
N TYR A 37 -3.33 -8.19 4.86
CA TYR A 37 -2.83 -7.88 6.20
C TYR A 37 -2.41 -9.11 7.00
N ALA A 38 -3.33 -10.05 7.19
CA ALA A 38 -3.10 -11.22 8.03
C ALA A 38 -1.95 -12.07 7.50
N GLN A 39 -1.89 -12.27 6.17
CA GLN A 39 -0.83 -13.04 5.54
C GLN A 39 0.54 -12.36 5.70
N VAL A 40 0.63 -11.05 5.49
CA VAL A 40 1.89 -10.32 5.67
C VAL A 40 2.31 -10.30 7.14
N ARG A 41 1.37 -10.09 8.07
CA ARG A 41 1.64 -10.12 9.52
C ARG A 41 2.30 -11.44 9.94
N MET A 42 1.74 -12.58 9.54
CA MET A 42 2.30 -13.90 9.87
C MET A 42 3.74 -14.08 9.36
N LEU A 43 4.10 -13.46 8.23
CA LEU A 43 5.45 -13.56 7.64
C LEU A 43 6.49 -12.70 8.36
N VAL A 44 6.06 -11.68 9.11
CA VAL A 44 6.95 -10.61 9.59
C VAL A 44 6.98 -10.45 11.10
N GLU A 45 5.92 -10.82 11.82
CA GLU A 45 5.74 -10.60 13.26
C GLU A 45 6.94 -11.10 14.09
N GLY A 46 7.41 -12.32 13.84
CA GLY A 46 8.55 -12.88 14.59
C GLY A 46 9.90 -12.21 14.31
N ARG A 47 10.09 -11.59 13.14
CA ARG A 47 11.39 -10.99 12.77
C ARG A 47 11.44 -9.48 12.99
N CYS A 48 10.32 -8.79 12.84
CA CYS A 48 10.24 -7.34 13.02
C CYS A 48 10.45 -6.90 14.47
N ALA A 49 10.18 -7.77 15.47
CA ALA A 49 10.40 -7.46 16.89
C ALA A 49 11.86 -7.16 17.25
N HIS A 50 12.82 -7.62 16.44
CA HIS A 50 14.26 -7.48 16.68
C HIS A 50 14.95 -6.46 15.78
N LEU A 51 14.18 -5.74 14.94
CA LEU A 51 14.71 -4.79 13.97
C LEU A 51 14.50 -3.36 14.43
N SER A 52 15.37 -2.44 14.02
CA SER A 52 15.09 -1.01 14.14
C SER A 52 13.87 -0.63 13.27
N PRO A 53 13.18 0.49 13.55
CA PRO A 53 12.01 0.90 12.75
C PRO A 53 12.28 1.02 11.24
N ALA A 54 13.46 1.53 10.86
CA ALA A 54 13.86 1.66 9.46
C ALA A 54 14.08 0.29 8.79
N GLU A 55 14.78 -0.62 9.48
CA GLU A 55 15.01 -1.99 8.99
C GLU A 55 13.71 -2.78 8.93
N ALA A 56 12.86 -2.68 9.96
CA ALA A 56 11.55 -3.31 10.01
C ALA A 56 10.68 -2.84 8.84
N ARG A 57 10.69 -1.54 8.51
CA ARG A 57 9.99 -1.00 7.34
C ARG A 57 10.51 -1.60 6.03
N GLY A 58 11.83 -1.61 5.84
CA GLY A 58 12.46 -2.20 4.64
C GLY A 58 12.12 -3.69 4.49
N TYR A 59 12.25 -4.44 5.59
CA TYR A 59 11.91 -5.86 5.65
C TYR A 59 10.43 -6.12 5.36
N LEU A 60 9.52 -5.36 5.99
CA LEU A 60 8.08 -5.43 5.75
C LEU A 60 7.75 -5.24 4.28
N ARG A 61 8.30 -4.20 3.64
CA ARG A 61 8.04 -3.93 2.21
C ARG A 61 8.54 -5.05 1.32
N ALA A 62 9.73 -5.57 1.59
CA ALA A 62 10.29 -6.69 0.84
C ALA A 62 9.41 -7.95 0.93
N ARG A 63 8.86 -8.23 2.12
CA ARG A 63 7.97 -9.39 2.34
C ARG A 63 6.54 -9.18 1.86
N ALA A 64 6.00 -7.96 1.96
CA ALA A 64 4.66 -7.63 1.53
C ALA A 64 4.52 -7.61 0.01
N THR A 65 5.56 -7.19 -0.72
CA THR A 65 5.52 -7.05 -2.19
C THR A 65 5.05 -8.31 -2.92
N PRO A 66 5.61 -9.52 -2.71
CA PRO A 66 5.13 -10.71 -3.42
C PRO A 66 3.67 -11.07 -3.09
N VAL A 67 3.23 -10.87 -1.83
CA VAL A 67 1.84 -11.11 -1.41
C VAL A 67 0.89 -10.15 -2.13
N LEU A 68 1.21 -8.86 -2.11
CA LEU A 68 0.43 -7.82 -2.77
C LEU A 68 0.36 -8.02 -4.29
N VAL A 69 1.47 -8.44 -4.92
CA VAL A 69 1.50 -8.75 -6.36
C VAL A 69 0.58 -9.92 -6.68
N ALA A 70 0.62 -10.99 -5.88
CA ALA A 70 -0.26 -12.14 -6.09
C ALA A 70 -1.74 -11.75 -5.94
N ALA A 71 -2.09 -11.01 -4.88
CA ALA A 71 -3.46 -10.56 -4.62
C ALA A 71 -3.95 -9.54 -5.66
N LEU A 72 -3.09 -8.69 -6.21
CA LEU A 72 -3.50 -7.73 -7.24
C LEU A 72 -3.76 -8.43 -8.59
N ARG A 73 -3.01 -9.48 -8.91
CA ARG A 73 -3.19 -10.23 -10.17
C ARG A 73 -4.57 -10.87 -10.27
N SER A 74 -5.17 -11.28 -9.15
CA SER A 74 -6.53 -11.83 -9.13
C SER A 74 -7.64 -10.78 -9.28
N GLN A 75 -7.34 -9.47 -9.20
CA GLN A 75 -8.36 -8.41 -9.24
C GLN A 75 -8.67 -7.86 -10.65
N GLY A 76 -7.81 -8.12 -11.65
CA GLY A 76 -8.02 -7.72 -13.05
C GLY A 76 -8.26 -6.22 -13.31
N GLY A 77 -8.41 -5.85 -14.59
CA GLY A 77 -8.99 -4.56 -15.01
C GLY A 77 -8.17 -3.29 -14.73
N LEU A 78 -6.89 -3.39 -14.39
CA LEU A 78 -6.00 -2.23 -14.20
C LEU A 78 -4.87 -2.22 -15.23
N SER A 79 -4.54 -1.03 -15.74
CA SER A 79 -3.33 -0.83 -16.54
C SER A 79 -2.06 -1.11 -15.71
N ALA A 80 -0.96 -1.49 -16.37
CA ALA A 80 0.31 -1.77 -15.68
C ALA A 80 0.84 -0.59 -14.85
N ARG A 81 0.51 0.65 -15.25
CA ARG A 81 0.85 1.85 -14.47
C ARG A 81 -0.03 1.96 -13.22
N ALA A 82 -1.34 1.77 -13.35
CA ALA A 82 -2.27 1.79 -12.23
C ALA A 82 -1.95 0.69 -11.21
N GLN A 83 -1.59 -0.51 -11.69
CA GLN A 83 -1.16 -1.60 -10.82
C GLN A 83 0.07 -1.21 -9.97
N ARG A 84 1.10 -0.62 -10.58
CA ARG A 84 2.30 -0.15 -9.86
C ARG A 84 1.97 0.89 -8.79
N LEU A 85 1.07 1.83 -9.09
CA LEU A 85 0.63 2.83 -8.11
C LEU A 85 -0.13 2.19 -6.95
N VAL A 86 -1.07 1.29 -7.24
CA VAL A 86 -1.84 0.56 -6.23
C VAL A 86 -0.92 -0.27 -5.34
N LEU A 87 0.06 -0.98 -5.91
CA LEU A 87 1.06 -1.75 -5.16
C LEU A 87 1.89 -0.85 -4.24
N GLY A 88 2.39 0.28 -4.77
CA GLY A 88 3.18 1.23 -3.99
C GLY A 88 2.40 1.76 -2.78
N MET A 89 1.17 2.23 -3.00
CA MET A 89 0.29 2.73 -1.94
C MET A 89 -0.08 1.66 -0.92
N ALA A 90 -0.46 0.46 -1.38
CA ALA A 90 -0.83 -0.65 -0.50
C ALA A 90 0.36 -1.11 0.36
N GLY A 91 1.56 -1.14 -0.21
CA GLY A 91 2.79 -1.49 0.50
C GLY A 91 3.14 -0.49 1.61
N GLU A 92 3.02 0.81 1.35
CA GLU A 92 3.22 1.84 2.38
C GLU A 92 2.16 1.75 3.48
N LEU A 93 0.88 1.64 3.10
CA LEU A 93 -0.23 1.49 4.05
C LEU A 93 -0.04 0.27 4.97
N LEU A 94 0.35 -0.87 4.40
CA LEU A 94 0.63 -2.07 5.20
C LEU A 94 1.81 -1.88 6.15
N ALA A 95 2.90 -1.28 5.66
CA ALA A 95 4.08 -1.04 6.50
C ALA A 95 3.73 -0.12 7.68
N ASP A 96 3.00 0.97 7.44
CA ASP A 96 2.59 1.91 8.49
C ASP A 96 1.70 1.22 9.55
N VAL A 97 0.69 0.49 9.11
CA VAL A 97 -0.24 -0.19 10.02
C VAL A 97 0.44 -1.31 10.81
N LEU A 98 1.25 -2.15 10.16
CA LEU A 98 1.93 -3.27 10.82
C LEU A 98 2.99 -2.80 11.82
N LEU A 99 3.74 -1.75 11.48
CA LEU A 99 4.70 -1.17 12.43
C LEU A 99 3.99 -0.65 13.69
N ALA A 100 2.84 0.01 13.53
CA ALA A 100 2.04 0.48 14.66
C ALA A 100 1.47 -0.67 15.50
N ASP A 101 0.94 -1.73 14.86
CA ASP A 101 0.40 -2.92 15.55
C ASP A 101 1.49 -3.64 16.35
N LEU A 102 2.65 -3.90 15.73
CA LEU A 102 3.77 -4.58 16.38
C LEU A 102 4.35 -3.77 17.55
N ALA A 103 4.42 -2.45 17.42
CA ALA A 103 4.83 -1.58 18.52
C ALA A 103 3.84 -1.66 19.70
N ALA A 104 2.54 -1.68 19.43
CA ALA A 104 1.50 -1.78 20.45
C ALA A 104 1.54 -3.14 21.19
N VAL A 105 1.74 -4.24 20.47
CA VAL A 105 1.90 -5.59 21.06
C VAL A 105 3.12 -5.63 21.97
N THR A 106 4.27 -5.15 21.50
CA THR A 106 5.53 -5.12 22.27
C THR A 106 5.38 -4.35 23.58
N VAL A 107 4.70 -3.19 23.56
CA VAL A 107 4.44 -2.39 24.76
C VAL A 107 3.54 -3.13 25.75
N ARG A 108 2.51 -3.83 25.25
CA ARG A 108 1.58 -4.59 26.10
C ARG A 108 2.27 -5.76 26.79
N ASP A 109 3.13 -6.48 26.08
CA ASP A 109 3.85 -7.63 26.64
C ASP A 109 4.85 -7.21 27.71
N ARG A 110 5.55 -6.09 27.50
CA ARG A 110 6.43 -5.51 28.54
C ARG A 110 5.69 -5.12 29.81
N ARG A 111 4.46 -4.59 29.71
CA ARG A 111 3.64 -4.23 30.88
C ARG A 111 3.13 -5.45 31.66
N ARG A 112 3.00 -6.61 31.03
CA ARG A 112 2.57 -7.85 31.69
C ARG A 112 3.72 -8.59 32.38
N ALA A 113 4.95 -8.35 31.95
CA ALA A 113 6.15 -8.98 32.49
C ALA A 113 6.82 -8.19 33.63
N ALA A 114 6.35 -6.96 33.90
CA ALA A 114 6.78 -6.09 34.99
C ALA A 114 5.77 -6.16 36.14
#